data_AF-A0A643CIJ7-F1
#
_entry.id   AF-A0A643CIJ7-F1
#
_cell.length_a   1.000
_cell.length_b   1.000
_cell.length_c   1.000
_cell.angle_alpha   90.00
_cell.angle_beta   90.00
_cell.angle_gamma   90.00
#
_symmetry.space_group_name_H-M   'P 1'
#
loop_
_entity.id
_entity.type
_entity.pdbx_description
1 polymer ?
#
loop_
_entity_poly.entity_id
_entity_poly.type
_entity_poly.pdbx_seq_one_letter_code
_entity_poly.pdbx_strand_id
1 'polypeptide(L)' 'MVIEAYSHQQRSFGENYVQELLEKASNPKILSSCPEIKWHFIGHLQKQNVNKLMAVPNLFMLETADSVKLADK' A
#
# COMPACT_ATOMS: atom_id res chain seq x y z
N MET A 1 14.06 -5.98 5.57
CA MET A 1 13.28 -4.94 6.28
C MET A 1 11.80 -5.28 6.43
N VAL A 2 10.95 -5.33 5.38
CA VAL A 2 9.49 -5.62 5.56
C VAL A 2 9.23 -6.93 6.32
N ILE A 3 9.78 -8.05 5.84
CA ILE A 3 9.58 -9.38 6.45
C ILE A 3 10.13 -9.45 7.88
N GLU A 4 11.26 -8.80 8.10
CA GLU A 4 11.91 -8.74 9.41
C GLU A 4 11.05 -7.95 10.41
N ALA A 5 10.61 -6.74 10.07
CA ALA A 5 9.67 -5.98 10.89
C ALA A 5 8.36 -6.76 11.12
N TYR A 6 7.87 -7.48 10.10
CA TYR A 6 6.68 -8.31 10.21
C TYR A 6 6.84 -9.46 11.21
N SER A 7 8.03 -10.08 11.28
CA SER A 7 8.36 -11.09 12.29
C SER A 7 8.35 -10.54 13.71
N HIS A 8 8.53 -9.23 13.87
CA HIS A 8 8.37 -8.47 15.12
C HIS A 8 6.96 -7.90 15.31
N GLN A 9 5.94 -8.55 14.74
CA GLN A 9 4.51 -8.19 14.86
C GLN A 9 4.11 -6.86 14.20
N GLN A 10 4.99 -6.20 13.43
CA GLN A 10 4.56 -5.08 12.60
C GLN A 10 3.58 -5.58 11.53
N ARG A 11 2.44 -4.90 11.40
CA ARG A 11 1.43 -5.23 10.38
C ARG A 11 1.14 -4.08 9.43
N SER A 12 1.17 -2.84 9.91
CA SER A 12 0.95 -1.66 9.08
C SER A 12 2.26 -1.12 8.52
N PHE A 13 2.29 -0.93 7.20
CA PHE A 13 3.45 -0.37 6.49
C PHE A 13 2.99 0.74 5.56
N GLY A 14 3.65 1.89 5.63
CA GLY A 14 3.36 3.06 4.82
C GLY A 14 4.34 3.22 3.67
N GLU A 15 3.82 3.53 2.47
CA GLU A 15 4.63 3.87 1.29
C GLU A 15 4.11 5.17 0.66
N ASN A 16 5.02 5.99 0.13
CA ASN A 16 4.70 7.29 -0.45
C ASN A 16 4.67 7.30 -2.00
N TYR A 17 5.16 6.23 -2.65
CA TYR A 17 5.11 6.08 -4.11
C TYR A 17 4.27 4.87 -4.51
N VAL A 18 3.27 5.08 -5.38
CA VAL A 18 2.33 4.02 -5.81
C VAL A 18 3.04 2.85 -6.48
N GLN A 19 4.08 3.13 -7.28
CA GLN A 19 4.84 2.10 -7.97
C GLN A 19 5.62 1.22 -6.99
N GLU A 20 6.35 1.83 -6.04
CA GLU A 20 7.10 1.09 -5.02
C GLU A 20 6.16 0.25 -4.14
N LEU A 21 5.01 0.82 -3.76
CA LEU A 21 3.99 0.11 -3.01
C LEU A 21 3.49 -1.12 -3.79
N LEU A 22 3.14 -0.96 -5.07
CA LEU A 22 2.66 -2.06 -5.90
C LEU A 22 3.73 -3.14 -6.10
N GLU A 23 4.99 -2.76 -6.33
CA GLU A 23 6.11 -3.68 -6.49
C GLU A 23 6.35 -4.51 -5.21
N LYS A 24 6.33 -3.88 -4.04
CA LYS A 24 6.47 -4.57 -2.74
C LYS A 24 5.27 -5.45 -2.44
N ALA A 25 4.06 -4.92 -2.60
CA ALA A 25 2.83 -5.63 -2.30
C ALA A 25 2.62 -6.83 -3.24
N SER A 26 3.06 -6.74 -4.50
CA SER A 26 2.98 -7.82 -5.48
C SER A 26 4.16 -8.79 -5.43
N ASN A 27 5.16 -8.53 -4.57
CA ASN A 27 6.33 -9.40 -4.47
C ASN A 27 5.91 -10.78 -3.92
N PRO A 28 6.16 -11.90 -4.63
CA PRO A 28 5.72 -13.23 -4.20
C PRO A 28 6.22 -13.64 -2.81
N LYS A 29 7.40 -13.15 -2.41
CA LYS A 29 7.97 -13.43 -1.09
C LYS A 29 7.23 -12.68 0.01
N ILE A 30 6.85 -11.44 -0.22
CA ILE A 30 6.06 -10.65 0.74
C ILE A 30 4.65 -11.22 0.86
N LEU A 31 4.00 -11.52 -0.27
CA LEU A 31 2.66 -12.13 -0.28
C LEU A 31 2.60 -13.44 0.51
N SER A 32 3.59 -14.31 0.34
CA SER A 32 3.64 -15.59 1.05
C SER A 32 4.08 -15.47 2.51
N SER A 33 5.02 -14.58 2.83
CA SER A 33 5.59 -14.46 4.19
C SER A 33 4.80 -13.53 5.10
N CYS A 34 4.02 -12.61 4.55
CA CYS A 34 3.32 -11.54 5.28
C CYS A 34 1.83 -11.47 4.90
N PRO A 35 1.05 -12.54 5.10
CA PRO A 35 -0.33 -12.62 4.62
C PRO A 35 -1.27 -11.57 5.24
N GLU A 36 -0.96 -11.08 6.46
CA GLU A 36 -1.75 -10.10 7.19
C GLU A 36 -1.20 -8.66 7.08
N ILE A 37 -0.26 -8.43 6.15
CA ILE A 37 0.29 -7.09 5.95
C ILE A 37 -0.82 -6.10 5.58
N LYS A 38 -0.76 -4.89 6.15
CA LYS A 38 -1.70 -3.80 5.90
C LYS A 38 -0.93 -2.67 5.25
N TRP A 39 -1.16 -2.46 3.95
CA TRP A 39 -0.51 -1.40 3.22
C TRP A 39 -1.27 -0.08 3.37
N HIS A 40 -0.54 0.95 3.76
CA HIS A 40 -1.03 2.31 3.86
C HIS A 40 -0.35 3.14 2.77
N PHE A 41 -1.12 3.86 1.97
CA PHE A 41 -0.57 4.88 1.09
C PHE A 41 -0.59 6.23 1.79
N ILE A 42 0.60 6.77 2.02
CA ILE A 42 0.83 8.01 2.77
C ILE A 42 1.41 9.14 1.90
N GLY A 43 1.52 8.91 0.59
CA GLY A 43 2.01 9.90 -0.38
C GLY A 43 0.90 10.71 -1.02
N HIS A 44 1.24 11.73 -1.80
CA HIS A 44 0.24 12.47 -2.58
C HIS A 44 -0.27 11.63 -3.76
N LEU A 45 -1.58 11.38 -3.84
CA LEU A 45 -2.18 10.53 -4.86
C LEU A 45 -2.58 11.34 -6.10
N GLN A 46 -1.84 11.14 -7.18
CA GLN A 46 -2.22 11.68 -8.49
C GLN A 46 -3.38 10.88 -9.10
N LYS A 47 -4.32 11.58 -9.73
CA LYS A 47 -5.53 10.99 -10.36
C LYS A 47 -5.24 9.81 -11.30
N GLN A 48 -4.18 9.86 -12.09
CA GLN A 48 -3.81 8.80 -13.03
C GLN A 48 -3.31 7.51 -12.36
N ASN A 49 -2.89 7.60 -11.11
CA ASN A 49 -2.35 6.48 -10.34
C ASN A 49 -3.40 5.81 -9.46
N VAL A 50 -4.64 6.30 -9.40
CA VAL A 50 -5.72 5.71 -8.60
C VAL A 50 -5.94 4.25 -8.97
N ASN A 51 -6.10 3.94 -10.26
CA ASN A 51 -6.30 2.55 -10.71
C ASN A 51 -5.12 1.63 -10.37
N LYS A 52 -3.89 2.16 -10.41
CA LYS A 52 -2.69 1.39 -10.01
C LYS A 52 -2.68 1.13 -8.51
N LEU A 53 -3.06 2.13 -7.71
CA LEU A 53 -3.17 1.99 -6.27
C LEU A 53 -4.24 0.98 -5.88
N MET A 54 -5.40 1.00 -6.53
CA MET A 54 -6.50 0.05 -6.30
C MET A 54 -6.13 -1.41 -6.64
N ALA A 55 -5.10 -1.62 -7.45
CA ALA A 55 -4.58 -2.96 -7.76
C ALA A 55 -3.60 -3.50 -6.70
N VAL A 56 -3.23 -2.71 -5.68
CA VAL A 56 -2.31 -3.12 -4.62
C VAL A 56 -3.00 -4.17 -3.72
N PRO A 57 -2.46 -5.39 -3.64
CA PRO A 57 -3.00 -6.41 -2.74
C PRO A 57 -2.83 -5.97 -1.29
N ASN A 58 -3.82 -6.23 -0.45
CA ASN A 58 -3.86 -5.81 0.95
C ASN A 58 -3.67 -4.29 1.16
N LEU A 59 -4.10 -3.46 0.21
CA LEU A 59 -4.29 -2.03 0.45
C LEU A 59 -5.34 -1.85 1.55
N PHE A 60 -4.92 -1.28 2.68
CA PHE A 60 -5.72 -1.15 3.88
C PHE A 60 -6.17 0.30 4.12
N MET A 61 -5.33 1.28 3.78
CA MET A 61 -5.60 2.69 4.06
C MET A 61 -5.03 3.60 2.98
N LEU A 62 -5.81 4.63 2.60
CA LEU A 62 -5.34 5.81 1.89
C LEU A 62 -5.41 6.98 2.87
N GLU A 63 -4.27 7.47 3.35
CA GLU A 63 -4.22 8.50 4.40
C GLU A 63 -4.29 9.94 3.85
N THR A 64 -4.18 10.08 2.54
CA THR A 64 -3.95 11.36 1.85
C THR A 64 -5.04 11.71 0.84
N ALA A 65 -6.26 11.20 1.03
CA ALA A 65 -7.41 11.62 0.25
C ALA A 65 -7.73 13.09 0.54
N ASP A 66 -7.40 13.99 -0.39
CA ASP A 66 -7.43 15.44 -0.20
C ASP A 66 -8.61 16.16 -0.90
N SER A 67 -9.43 15.42 -1.64
CA SER A 67 -10.55 15.99 -2.38
C SER A 67 -11.69 15.00 -2.55
N VAL A 68 -12.93 15.52 -2.58
CA VAL A 68 -14.15 14.74 -2.84
C VAL A 68 -14.05 13.98 -4.17
N LYS A 69 -13.50 14.63 -5.21
CA LYS A 69 -13.27 14.01 -6.53
C LYS A 69 -12.35 12.79 -6.48
N LEU A 70 -11.41 12.75 -5.55
CA LEU A 70 -10.51 11.62 -5.34
C LEU A 70 -11.19 10.52 -4.51
N ALA A 71 -12.02 10.90 -3.53
CA ALA A 71 -12.80 9.96 -2.73
C ALA A 71 -13.92 9.26 -3.52
N ASP A 72 -14.49 9.91 -4.54
CA ASP A 72 -15.55 9.37 -5.39
C ASP A 72 -15.05 8.42 -6.50
N LYS A 73 -13.75 8.08 -6.51
CA LYS A 73 -13.11 7.26 -7.55
C LYS A 73 -13.00 5.80 -7.15
#